data_AF-A0A1A9A9G5-F1
#
_entry.id   AF-A0A1A9A9G5-F1
#
_cell.length_a   1.000
_cell.length_b   1.000
_cell.length_c   1.000
_cell.angle_alpha   90.00
_cell.angle_beta   90.00
_cell.angle_gamma   90.00
#
_symmetry.space_group_name_H-M   'P 1'
#
loop_
_entity.id
_entity.type
_entity.pdbx_description
1 polymer ?
#
loop_
_entity_poly.entity_id
_entity_poly.type
_entity_poly.pdbx_seq_one_letter_code
_entity_poly.pdbx_strand_id
1 'polypeptide(L)'
;MTEQPAWQLILTAAHQLTTHKPNFSRAELIDEVQQLDPTRHPHSLGPVIQGMTRDITGGPPSPCGTPLIRVERGRYTLAGSGPSPSPAPQPVIPAQHHSGSESAESRADIALIGCVKTKLDHPVPAGDLYVSPLFIRRRTYVERHARRYYILSAEHGLVAPETVIAPYDTALAQQSKDYRRAWGQWVTAKLIRAEGQVLDRVVEIHAGDEYAQAIAPLLIQAGATVRRPLAGLSFGEQLAWYGRQPPPPAPEQPAALAPQPREAIRSLAPTGIPAPVQPDARAVVAALLKYGREHQAERAGTPPRFTPHPEANTLILTDPFAFLLAVIFDQGIPAERAWKAPYDLRQRLGHLDPARMAAEPEQVRDAVAQPQALHRFVNNMPAWLVAAAIIVANEYGGDAGQIWADEPHATDLATRLRRFPGIAQKKSAMAVEILARDLSVPIRELSGTDIAYDVHLRRVFLRTRLAERDDLDHMVEVARWLHPERPGELDFPAWLIGRRWCGPGTPDCGTCPLRAICPKDIAQAAAV
;
A
#
# COMPACT_ATOMS: atom_id res chain seq x y z
N MET A 1 -52.98 10.87 -0.24
CA MET A 1 -52.06 12.02 -0.36
C MET A 1 -50.68 11.45 -0.56
N THR A 2 -50.07 11.65 -1.73
CA THR A 2 -48.74 11.13 -2.05
C THR A 2 -47.70 11.85 -1.21
N GLU A 3 -46.97 11.09 -0.38
CA GLU A 3 -45.92 11.60 0.49
C GLU A 3 -44.82 12.26 -0.36
N GLN A 4 -44.53 13.53 -0.10
CA GLN A 4 -43.53 14.27 -0.89
C GLN A 4 -42.13 13.68 -0.65
N PRO A 5 -41.37 13.32 -1.71
CA PRO A 5 -40.05 12.71 -1.56
C PRO A 5 -39.08 13.61 -0.78
N ALA A 6 -38.26 13.01 0.09
CA ALA A 6 -37.33 13.74 0.96
C ALA A 6 -36.39 14.69 0.20
N TRP A 7 -35.91 14.31 -1.00
CA TRP A 7 -35.05 15.17 -1.81
C TRP A 7 -35.74 16.47 -2.25
N GLN A 8 -37.05 16.42 -2.49
CA GLN A 8 -37.84 17.57 -2.93
C GLN A 8 -38.05 18.54 -1.76
N LEU A 9 -38.37 18.01 -0.58
CA LEU A 9 -38.45 18.81 0.65
C LEU A 9 -37.12 19.48 0.99
N ILE A 10 -36.01 18.73 0.90
CA ILE A 10 -34.65 19.26 1.11
C ILE A 10 -34.32 20.37 0.11
N LEU A 11 -34.71 20.21 -1.16
CA LEU A 11 -34.47 21.24 -2.17
C LEU A 11 -35.30 22.50 -1.90
N THR A 12 -36.59 22.36 -1.54
CA THR A 12 -37.46 23.48 -1.17
C THR A 12 -36.92 24.23 0.05
N ALA A 13 -36.56 23.51 1.10
CA ALA A 13 -35.95 24.07 2.31
C ALA A 13 -34.64 24.82 2.00
N ALA A 14 -33.78 24.26 1.15
CA ALA A 14 -32.54 24.92 0.73
C ALA A 14 -32.80 26.23 -0.03
N HIS A 15 -33.82 26.27 -0.91
CA HIS A 15 -34.21 27.52 -1.60
C HIS A 15 -34.74 28.57 -0.61
N GLN A 16 -35.60 28.17 0.33
CA GLN A 16 -36.14 29.06 1.36
C GLN A 16 -35.04 29.64 2.23
N LEU A 17 -34.14 28.81 2.75
CA LEU A 17 -32.99 29.26 3.52
C LEU A 17 -32.12 30.24 2.74
N THR A 18 -31.89 29.98 1.44
CA THR A 18 -31.03 30.83 0.62
C THR A 18 -31.60 32.24 0.38
N THR A 19 -32.92 32.46 0.55
CA THR A 19 -33.53 33.80 0.41
C THR A 19 -33.05 34.80 1.46
N HIS A 20 -32.75 34.33 2.67
CA HIS A 20 -32.35 35.17 3.80
C HIS A 20 -30.99 34.78 4.39
N LYS A 21 -30.47 33.60 4.03
CA LYS A 21 -29.22 33.05 4.53
C LYS A 21 -28.46 32.28 3.43
N PRO A 22 -27.54 32.92 2.70
CA PRO A 22 -26.85 32.30 1.55
C PRO A 22 -25.98 31.09 1.91
N ASN A 23 -25.55 30.98 3.18
CA ASN A 23 -24.81 29.84 3.72
C ASN A 23 -25.51 29.31 4.98
N PHE A 24 -26.05 28.10 4.95
CA PHE A 24 -26.80 27.47 6.04
C PHE A 24 -26.13 26.19 6.53
N SER A 25 -26.37 25.80 7.78
CA SER A 25 -25.83 24.56 8.36
C SER A 25 -26.69 23.34 8.01
N ARG A 26 -26.15 22.13 8.22
CA ARG A 26 -26.94 20.89 8.07
C ARG A 26 -28.14 20.83 9.02
N ALA A 27 -27.96 21.33 10.25
CA ALA A 27 -29.03 21.35 11.24
C ALA A 27 -30.15 22.29 10.80
N GLU A 28 -29.79 23.50 10.35
CA GLU A 28 -30.75 24.49 9.84
C GLU A 28 -31.54 23.96 8.64
N LEU A 29 -30.88 23.22 7.73
CA LEU A 29 -31.55 22.58 6.60
C LEU A 29 -32.53 21.48 7.05
N ILE A 30 -32.17 20.71 8.08
CA ILE A 30 -33.04 19.67 8.63
C ILE A 30 -34.24 20.32 9.35
N ASP A 31 -34.00 21.36 10.14
CA ASP A 31 -35.04 22.08 10.86
C ASP A 31 -36.07 22.69 9.90
N GLU A 32 -35.61 23.29 8.80
CA GLU A 32 -36.48 23.85 7.75
C GLU A 32 -37.30 22.75 7.03
N VAL A 33 -36.70 21.59 6.76
CA VAL A 33 -37.44 20.44 6.21
C VAL A 33 -38.50 19.94 7.19
N GLN A 34 -38.22 19.93 8.49
CA GLN A 34 -39.18 19.53 9.52
C GLN A 34 -40.29 20.58 9.74
N GLN A 35 -40.06 21.85 9.42
CA GLN A 35 -41.12 22.86 9.38
C GLN A 35 -42.07 22.63 8.19
N LEU A 36 -41.53 22.24 7.03
CA LEU A 36 -42.32 21.89 5.84
C LEU A 36 -43.09 20.57 6.02
N ASP A 37 -42.50 19.60 6.71
CA ASP A 37 -43.11 18.30 7.01
C ASP A 37 -42.61 17.77 8.37
N PRO A 38 -43.38 18.00 9.46
CA PRO A 38 -43.01 17.60 10.82
C PRO A 38 -42.85 16.09 11.02
N THR A 39 -43.34 15.27 10.08
CA THR A 39 -43.24 13.81 10.17
C THR A 39 -41.87 13.27 9.77
N ARG A 40 -40.99 14.12 9.21
CA ARG A 40 -39.65 13.71 8.76
C ARG A 40 -38.65 13.63 9.90
N HIS A 41 -38.07 12.45 10.09
CA HIS A 41 -37.05 12.21 11.10
C HIS A 41 -35.65 12.66 10.64
N PRO A 42 -34.83 13.33 11.48
CA PRO A 42 -33.50 13.83 11.09
C PRO A 42 -32.56 12.75 10.53
N HIS A 43 -32.64 11.53 11.07
CA HIS A 43 -31.83 10.39 10.62
C HIS A 43 -32.13 9.94 9.18
N SER A 44 -33.34 10.14 8.66
CA SER A 44 -33.68 9.74 7.28
C SER A 44 -33.27 10.80 6.25
N LEU A 45 -33.14 12.06 6.67
CA LEU A 45 -32.71 13.18 5.80
C LEU A 45 -31.20 13.18 5.56
N GLY A 46 -30.43 12.67 6.53
CA GLY A 46 -28.97 12.73 6.50
C GLY A 46 -28.31 12.09 5.26
N PRO A 47 -28.64 10.84 4.91
CA PRO A 47 -28.13 10.20 3.70
C PRO A 47 -28.57 10.92 2.41
N VAL A 48 -29.80 11.45 2.37
CA VAL A 48 -30.32 12.15 1.18
C VAL A 48 -29.61 13.49 0.97
N ILE A 49 -29.40 14.26 2.03
CA ILE A 49 -28.57 15.49 1.99
C ILE A 49 -27.16 15.16 1.49
N GLN A 50 -26.57 14.06 1.96
CA GLN A 50 -25.26 13.60 1.52
C GLN A 50 -25.24 13.26 0.03
N GLY A 51 -26.26 12.56 -0.48
CA GLY A 51 -26.43 12.26 -1.90
C GLY A 51 -26.73 13.49 -2.78
N MET A 52 -27.22 14.58 -2.18
CA MET A 52 -27.48 15.87 -2.82
C MET A 52 -26.32 16.87 -2.70
N THR A 53 -25.22 16.51 -2.03
CA THR A 53 -24.08 17.42 -1.82
C THR A 53 -22.94 17.11 -2.78
N ARG A 54 -22.46 18.14 -3.49
CA ARG A 54 -21.37 18.06 -4.45
C ARG A 54 -20.08 17.61 -3.76
N ASP A 55 -19.33 16.75 -4.44
CA ASP A 55 -18.02 16.25 -4.00
C ASP A 55 -18.03 15.50 -2.66
N ILE A 56 -19.20 15.01 -2.21
CA ILE A 56 -19.33 14.11 -1.06
C ILE A 56 -19.76 12.72 -1.53
N THR A 57 -18.99 11.70 -1.13
CA THR A 57 -19.31 10.29 -1.38
C THR A 57 -20.13 9.69 -0.22
N GLY A 58 -21.15 8.87 -0.49
CA GLY A 58 -21.82 8.04 0.52
C GLY A 58 -23.28 8.36 0.87
N GLY A 59 -24.11 8.75 -0.11
CA GLY A 59 -25.58 8.83 0.03
C GLY A 59 -26.28 8.30 -1.23
N PRO A 60 -27.58 7.97 -1.19
CA PRO A 60 -28.33 7.57 -2.38
C PRO A 60 -28.34 8.70 -3.42
N PRO A 61 -28.18 8.40 -4.73
CA PRO A 61 -28.20 9.42 -5.77
C PRO A 61 -29.56 10.12 -5.79
N SER A 62 -29.54 11.46 -5.89
CA SER A 62 -30.75 12.27 -5.94
C SER A 62 -31.19 12.54 -7.39
N PRO A 63 -32.51 12.54 -7.69
CA PRO A 63 -33.03 12.91 -9.01
C PRO A 63 -32.65 14.33 -9.46
N CYS A 64 -32.38 15.25 -8.53
CA CYS A 64 -31.94 16.62 -8.83
C CYS A 64 -30.41 16.80 -8.85
N GLY A 65 -29.65 15.69 -8.87
CA GLY A 65 -28.19 15.72 -8.82
C GLY A 65 -27.66 16.22 -7.48
N THR A 66 -26.59 17.02 -7.51
CA THR A 66 -25.92 17.54 -6.31
C THR A 66 -26.02 19.07 -6.20
N PRO A 67 -27.21 19.62 -5.87
CA PRO A 67 -27.44 21.06 -5.82
C PRO A 67 -26.79 21.77 -4.61
N LEU A 68 -26.41 21.03 -3.56
CA LEU A 68 -25.78 21.58 -2.37
C LEU A 68 -24.27 21.62 -2.54
N ILE A 69 -23.64 22.77 -2.28
CA ILE A 69 -22.19 22.96 -2.32
C ILE A 69 -21.70 23.22 -0.90
N ARG A 70 -20.72 22.45 -0.43
CA ARG A 70 -20.13 22.64 0.88
C ARG A 70 -19.08 23.75 0.83
N VAL A 71 -19.34 24.86 1.51
CA VAL A 71 -18.46 26.04 1.50
C VAL A 71 -17.43 25.99 2.65
N GLU A 72 -17.81 25.47 3.82
CA GLU A 72 -16.95 25.37 5.00
C GLU A 72 -17.28 24.11 5.84
N ARG A 73 -16.67 23.95 7.04
CA ARG A 73 -16.98 22.82 7.94
C ARG A 73 -18.44 22.85 8.38
N GLY A 74 -19.28 22.07 7.70
CA GLY A 74 -20.69 21.84 8.06
C GLY A 74 -21.68 22.85 7.50
N ARG A 75 -21.26 23.76 6.61
CA ARG A 75 -22.13 24.75 5.94
C ARG A 75 -22.27 24.49 4.45
N TYR A 76 -23.46 24.77 3.93
CA TYR A 76 -23.89 24.51 2.56
C TYR A 76 -24.41 25.81 1.94
N THR A 77 -24.24 25.91 0.62
CA THR A 77 -24.91 26.90 -0.23
C THR A 77 -25.58 26.18 -1.39
N LEU A 78 -26.59 26.79 -1.98
CA LEU A 78 -27.31 26.23 -3.12
C LEU A 78 -26.67 26.72 -4.44
N ALA A 79 -26.42 25.81 -5.37
CA ALA A 79 -25.87 26.15 -6.67
C ALA A 79 -26.86 26.98 -7.50
N GLY A 80 -26.49 28.22 -7.87
CA GLY A 80 -27.29 29.09 -8.76
C GLY A 80 -27.87 30.37 -8.13
N SER A 81 -27.61 30.65 -6.85
CA SER A 81 -28.15 31.80 -6.12
C SER A 81 -27.06 32.84 -5.78
N GLY A 82 -26.53 33.50 -6.82
CA GLY A 82 -25.71 34.70 -6.72
C GLY A 82 -25.84 35.54 -8.00
N PRO A 83 -25.77 36.89 -7.94
CA PRO A 83 -25.97 37.73 -9.11
C PRO A 83 -24.86 37.48 -10.16
N SER A 84 -25.28 37.35 -11.41
CA SER A 84 -24.42 37.12 -12.57
C SER A 84 -23.43 38.29 -12.76
N PRO A 85 -22.11 38.06 -12.80
CA PRO A 85 -21.18 39.09 -13.25
C PRO A 85 -21.15 39.13 -14.78
N SER A 86 -21.46 40.31 -15.32
CA SER A 86 -21.21 40.70 -16.71
C SER A 86 -19.72 40.52 -17.09
N PRO A 87 -19.39 40.26 -18.36
CA PRO A 87 -18.05 39.83 -18.76
C PRO A 87 -17.05 40.99 -18.69
N ALA A 88 -16.07 40.89 -17.80
CA ALA A 88 -14.89 41.75 -17.79
C ALA A 88 -13.79 41.15 -18.71
N PRO A 89 -12.93 41.99 -19.31
CA PRO A 89 -12.24 41.68 -20.56
C PRO A 89 -11.09 40.71 -20.37
N GLN A 90 -10.94 39.81 -21.34
CA GLN A 90 -9.79 38.92 -21.44
C GLN A 90 -8.48 39.72 -21.61
N PRO A 91 -7.38 39.34 -20.95
CA PRO A 91 -6.07 39.85 -21.30
C PRO A 91 -5.67 39.27 -22.68
N VAL A 92 -5.56 40.18 -23.66
CA VAL A 92 -5.00 39.88 -24.98
C VAL A 92 -3.52 39.60 -24.81
N ILE A 93 -3.10 38.36 -25.05
CA ILE A 93 -1.70 38.00 -25.30
C ILE A 93 -1.52 37.95 -26.83
N PRO A 94 -0.46 38.55 -27.41
CA PRO A 94 -0.36 38.77 -28.84
C PRO A 94 -0.23 37.46 -29.61
N ALA A 95 -0.92 37.38 -30.75
CA ALA A 95 -0.63 36.42 -31.79
C ALA A 95 0.80 36.66 -32.31
N GLN A 96 1.71 35.74 -32.01
CA GLN A 96 2.90 35.54 -32.82
C GLN A 96 2.71 34.27 -33.63
N HIS A 97 2.49 34.48 -34.93
CA HIS A 97 2.69 33.48 -35.95
C HIS A 97 4.11 32.93 -35.85
N HIS A 98 4.23 31.68 -35.41
CA HIS A 98 5.28 30.80 -35.89
C HIS A 98 4.66 29.92 -36.96
N SER A 99 4.81 30.37 -38.21
CA SER A 99 4.88 29.49 -39.37
C SER A 99 6.08 28.57 -39.17
N GLY A 100 5.83 27.33 -38.75
CA GLY A 100 6.84 26.29 -38.60
C GLY A 100 6.15 24.94 -38.50
N SER A 101 6.15 24.22 -39.62
CA SER A 101 5.77 22.81 -39.84
C SER A 101 4.97 22.11 -38.74
N GLU A 102 3.75 21.69 -39.07
CA GLU A 102 3.11 20.50 -38.50
C GLU A 102 4.16 19.38 -38.38
N SER A 103 4.61 19.13 -37.16
CA SER A 103 5.59 18.10 -36.84
C SER A 103 4.94 17.13 -35.87
N ALA A 104 4.88 15.87 -36.30
CA ALA A 104 4.41 14.66 -35.61
C ALA A 104 3.96 14.84 -34.15
N GLU A 105 2.67 14.57 -33.85
CA GLU A 105 2.11 14.51 -32.50
C GLU A 105 3.06 13.77 -31.55
N SER A 106 3.72 14.51 -30.66
CA SER A 106 4.79 13.96 -29.85
C SER A 106 4.22 13.02 -28.78
N ARG A 107 4.56 11.73 -28.92
CA ARG A 107 4.34 10.69 -27.89
C ARG A 107 4.82 11.22 -26.53
N ALA A 108 4.05 10.93 -25.47
CA ALA A 108 4.51 11.23 -24.12
C ALA A 108 5.82 10.48 -23.84
N ASP A 109 6.78 11.11 -23.15
CA ASP A 109 8.00 10.42 -22.73
C ASP A 109 7.66 9.32 -21.73
N ILE A 110 6.76 9.65 -20.79
CA ILE A 110 6.36 8.75 -19.71
C ILE A 110 4.84 8.82 -19.54
N ALA A 111 4.18 7.67 -19.41
CA ALA A 111 2.78 7.61 -19.00
C ALA A 111 2.61 6.85 -17.68
N LEU A 112 1.69 7.32 -16.84
CA LEU A 112 1.38 6.74 -15.53
C LEU A 112 -0.07 6.29 -15.51
N ILE A 113 -0.32 4.99 -15.40
CA ILE A 113 -1.68 4.43 -15.39
C ILE A 113 -2.10 4.03 -13.97
N GLY A 114 -3.27 4.49 -13.52
CA GLY A 114 -3.79 4.18 -12.18
C GLY A 114 -4.35 2.76 -12.10
N CYS A 115 -4.02 2.06 -11.01
CA CYS A 115 -4.60 0.75 -10.69
C CYS A 115 -6.12 0.82 -10.51
N VAL A 116 -6.79 -0.33 -10.59
CA VAL A 116 -8.26 -0.47 -10.43
C VAL A 116 -8.61 -1.58 -9.45
N LYS A 117 -9.88 -1.61 -9.01
CA LYS A 117 -10.37 -2.60 -8.03
C LYS A 117 -10.27 -4.04 -8.55
N THR A 118 -10.79 -4.28 -9.75
CA THR A 118 -10.88 -5.62 -10.37
C THR A 118 -9.51 -6.12 -10.82
N LYS A 119 -9.08 -7.26 -10.28
CA LYS A 119 -7.77 -7.87 -10.51
C LYS A 119 -7.93 -9.39 -10.67
N LEU A 120 -6.94 -10.04 -11.26
CA LEU A 120 -6.76 -11.49 -11.13
C LEU A 120 -6.51 -11.85 -9.66
N ASP A 121 -6.76 -13.11 -9.32
CA ASP A 121 -6.68 -13.65 -7.96
C ASP A 121 -5.32 -14.29 -7.62
N HIS A 122 -4.35 -14.21 -8.53
CA HIS A 122 -3.02 -14.77 -8.38
C HIS A 122 -1.93 -13.78 -8.83
N PRO A 123 -0.67 -13.96 -8.38
CA PRO A 123 0.44 -13.10 -8.78
C PRO A 123 0.73 -13.21 -10.28
N VAL A 124 0.78 -12.06 -10.95
CA VAL A 124 1.11 -11.92 -12.37
C VAL A 124 1.85 -10.59 -12.59
N PRO A 125 2.48 -10.34 -13.76
CA PRO A 125 3.00 -9.02 -14.08
C PRO A 125 1.97 -7.91 -13.85
N ALA A 126 2.41 -6.76 -13.32
CA ALA A 126 1.52 -5.66 -12.95
C ALA A 126 0.68 -5.13 -14.13
N GLY A 127 1.20 -5.22 -15.35
CA GLY A 127 0.45 -4.91 -16.57
C GLY A 127 -0.74 -5.85 -16.81
N ASP A 128 -0.66 -7.10 -16.38
CA ASP A 128 -1.67 -8.14 -16.58
C ASP A 128 -2.60 -8.31 -15.36
N LEU A 129 -2.20 -7.83 -14.17
CA LEU A 129 -2.95 -8.03 -12.93
C LEU A 129 -4.36 -7.42 -12.98
N TYR A 130 -4.53 -6.26 -13.59
CA TYR A 130 -5.79 -5.50 -13.54
C TYR A 130 -6.63 -5.73 -14.79
N VAL A 131 -7.83 -6.27 -14.60
CA VAL A 131 -8.65 -6.80 -15.71
C VAL A 131 -9.90 -5.97 -16.01
N SER A 132 -10.05 -4.78 -15.41
CA SER A 132 -11.21 -3.94 -15.70
C SER A 132 -11.13 -3.35 -17.12
N PRO A 133 -12.27 -3.11 -17.80
CA PRO A 133 -12.27 -2.49 -19.14
C PRO A 133 -11.52 -1.16 -19.18
N LEU A 134 -11.60 -0.36 -18.12
CA LEU A 134 -10.90 0.92 -18.02
C LEU A 134 -9.38 0.75 -17.97
N PHE A 135 -8.89 -0.23 -17.20
CA PHE A 135 -7.46 -0.48 -17.11
C PHE A 135 -6.91 -1.05 -18.42
N ILE A 136 -7.61 -1.99 -19.03
CA ILE A 136 -7.22 -2.56 -20.33
C ILE A 136 -7.10 -1.46 -21.38
N ARG A 137 -8.06 -0.51 -21.43
CA ARG A 137 -8.02 0.64 -22.36
C ARG A 137 -6.88 1.61 -22.04
N ARG A 138 -6.64 1.91 -20.76
CA ARG A 138 -5.49 2.71 -20.29
C ARG A 138 -4.18 2.12 -20.79
N ARG A 139 -3.95 0.84 -20.49
CA ARG A 139 -2.74 0.10 -20.90
C ARG A 139 -2.57 0.11 -22.42
N THR A 140 -3.61 -0.28 -23.14
CA THR A 140 -3.60 -0.33 -24.62
C THR A 140 -3.22 1.02 -25.23
N TYR A 141 -3.71 2.12 -24.67
CA TYR A 141 -3.37 3.47 -25.13
C TYR A 141 -1.91 3.81 -24.81
N VAL A 142 -1.45 3.64 -23.57
CA VAL A 142 -0.09 4.07 -23.19
C VAL A 142 1.01 3.24 -23.86
N GLU A 143 0.77 1.95 -24.12
CA GLU A 143 1.68 1.10 -24.90
C GLU A 143 1.91 1.63 -26.33
N ARG A 144 0.94 2.39 -26.86
CA ARG A 144 0.98 2.97 -28.21
C ARG A 144 1.52 4.41 -28.22
N HIS A 145 1.12 5.20 -27.23
CA HIS A 145 1.31 6.66 -27.25
C HIS A 145 2.38 7.18 -26.27
N ALA A 146 2.98 6.32 -25.45
CA ALA A 146 4.09 6.68 -24.57
C ALA A 146 5.38 5.91 -24.91
N ARG A 147 6.56 6.49 -24.64
CA ARG A 147 7.85 5.78 -24.77
C ARG A 147 8.06 4.75 -23.67
N ARG A 148 7.67 5.09 -22.44
CA ARG A 148 7.65 4.20 -21.27
C ARG A 148 6.37 4.42 -20.49
N TYR A 149 5.91 3.40 -19.77
CA TYR A 149 4.79 3.56 -18.85
C TYR A 149 4.98 2.77 -17.56
N TYR A 150 4.32 3.25 -16.50
CA TYR A 150 4.32 2.62 -15.19
C TYR A 150 2.90 2.54 -14.63
N ILE A 151 2.69 1.56 -13.74
CA ILE A 151 1.44 1.43 -12.99
C ILE A 151 1.58 2.15 -11.66
N LEU A 152 0.60 3.00 -11.34
CA LEU A 152 0.39 3.59 -10.03
C LEU A 152 -0.47 2.64 -9.18
N SER A 153 0.19 1.88 -8.32
CA SER A 153 -0.42 1.03 -7.30
C SER A 153 -0.64 1.81 -6.00
N ALA A 154 -1.85 1.72 -5.44
CA ALA A 154 -2.13 2.28 -4.12
C ALA A 154 -1.21 1.71 -3.01
N GLU A 155 -0.76 0.46 -3.16
CA GLU A 155 0.03 -0.26 -2.16
C GLU A 155 1.52 -0.23 -2.48
N HIS A 156 1.88 -0.53 -3.72
CA HIS A 156 3.26 -0.69 -4.16
C HIS A 156 3.87 0.59 -4.76
N GLY A 157 3.06 1.65 -4.94
CA GLY A 157 3.50 2.93 -5.48
C GLY A 157 3.73 2.85 -6.98
N LEU A 158 4.95 3.14 -7.42
CA LEU A 158 5.34 3.03 -8.83
C LEU A 158 5.80 1.59 -9.13
N VAL A 159 5.19 0.96 -10.13
CA VAL A 159 5.47 -0.43 -10.52
C VAL A 159 5.69 -0.52 -12.03
N ALA A 160 6.74 -1.23 -12.44
CA ALA A 160 6.99 -1.51 -13.86
C ALA A 160 6.02 -2.61 -14.35
N PRO A 161 5.58 -2.57 -15.63
CA PRO A 161 4.55 -3.49 -16.11
C PRO A 161 4.91 -4.97 -16.03
N GLU A 162 6.20 -5.30 -16.13
CA GLU A 162 6.76 -6.65 -16.00
C GLU A 162 6.92 -7.13 -14.55
N THR A 163 6.83 -6.23 -13.56
CA THR A 163 6.98 -6.61 -12.15
C THR A 163 5.82 -7.49 -11.70
N VAL A 164 6.11 -8.71 -11.24
CA VAL A 164 5.10 -9.62 -10.71
C VAL A 164 4.61 -9.13 -9.36
N ILE A 165 3.30 -8.90 -9.24
CA ILE A 165 2.64 -8.47 -8.00
C ILE A 165 1.40 -9.32 -7.73
N ALA A 166 1.15 -9.61 -6.45
CA ALA A 166 -0.05 -10.31 -6.00
C ALA A 166 -1.27 -9.36 -5.97
N PRO A 167 -2.51 -9.88 -6.04
CA PRO A 167 -3.68 -9.06 -5.81
C PRO A 167 -3.70 -8.47 -4.40
N TYR A 168 -4.18 -7.23 -4.32
CA TYR A 168 -4.24 -6.46 -3.08
C TYR A 168 -5.51 -5.59 -3.04
N ASP A 169 -5.91 -5.16 -1.84
CA ASP A 169 -7.14 -4.40 -1.60
C ASP A 169 -6.85 -3.06 -0.87
N THR A 170 -5.91 -2.31 -1.43
CA THR A 170 -5.59 -0.95 -1.01
C THR A 170 -6.17 0.03 -2.02
N ALA A 171 -6.96 0.98 -1.55
CA ALA A 171 -7.47 2.09 -2.34
C ALA A 171 -6.90 3.42 -1.82
N LEU A 172 -6.15 4.14 -2.66
CA LEU A 172 -5.50 5.40 -2.28
C LEU A 172 -6.51 6.46 -1.80
N ALA A 173 -7.72 6.46 -2.37
CA ALA A 173 -8.81 7.36 -1.97
C ALA A 173 -9.28 7.15 -0.52
N GLN A 174 -9.13 5.94 0.02
CA GLN A 174 -9.52 5.60 1.40
C GLN A 174 -8.44 5.94 2.43
N GLN A 175 -7.23 6.30 1.98
CA GLN A 175 -6.11 6.60 2.86
C GLN A 175 -6.16 8.05 3.40
N SER A 176 -5.46 8.30 4.51
CA SER A 176 -5.37 9.64 5.08
C SER A 176 -4.67 10.62 4.14
N LYS A 177 -4.87 11.93 4.35
CA LYS A 177 -4.16 12.97 3.59
C LYS A 177 -2.64 12.85 3.74
N ASP A 178 -2.17 12.56 4.95
CA ASP A 178 -0.74 12.39 5.22
C ASP A 178 -0.17 11.16 4.52
N TYR A 179 -0.93 10.06 4.50
CA TYR A 179 -0.54 8.87 3.74
C TYR A 179 -0.45 9.19 2.24
N ARG A 180 -1.45 9.86 1.66
CA ARG A 180 -1.43 10.23 0.24
C ARG A 180 -0.26 11.16 -0.10
N ARG A 181 0.09 12.08 0.81
CA ARG A 181 1.25 12.95 0.65
C ARG A 181 2.55 12.16 0.66
N ALA A 182 2.75 11.28 1.64
CA ALA A 182 3.93 10.42 1.74
C ALA A 182 4.03 9.47 0.53
N TRP A 183 2.90 8.88 0.12
CA TRP A 183 2.79 8.05 -1.07
C TRP A 183 3.21 8.83 -2.33
N GLY A 184 2.73 10.07 -2.50
CA GLY A 184 3.08 10.91 -3.65
C GLY A 184 4.57 11.26 -3.72
N GLN A 185 5.17 11.58 -2.57
CA GLN A 185 6.62 11.82 -2.44
C GLN A 185 7.43 10.59 -2.83
N TRP A 186 7.05 9.44 -2.29
CA TRP A 186 7.70 8.16 -2.57
C TRP A 186 7.60 7.75 -4.04
N VAL A 187 6.42 7.88 -4.66
CA VAL A 187 6.19 7.55 -6.07
C VAL A 187 6.97 8.46 -7.01
N THR A 188 6.96 9.76 -6.75
CA THR A 188 7.72 10.72 -7.56
C THR A 188 9.22 10.45 -7.48
N ALA A 189 9.75 10.18 -6.28
CA ALA A 189 11.16 9.82 -6.10
C ALA A 189 11.52 8.53 -6.85
N LYS A 190 10.68 7.49 -6.78
CA LYS A 190 10.86 6.26 -7.56
C LYS A 190 10.87 6.52 -9.06
N LEU A 191 10.01 7.40 -9.57
CA LEU A 191 9.93 7.70 -11.00
C LEU A 191 11.20 8.42 -11.48
N ILE A 192 11.62 9.44 -10.74
CA ILE A 192 12.86 10.18 -11.03
C ILE A 192 14.05 9.23 -11.04
N ARG A 193 14.09 8.29 -10.08
CA ARG A 193 15.15 7.27 -10.03
C ARG A 193 15.12 6.32 -11.24
N ALA A 194 13.95 5.81 -11.61
CA ALA A 194 13.80 4.88 -12.73
C ALA A 194 14.17 5.51 -14.08
N GLU A 195 13.88 6.80 -14.25
CA GLU A 195 14.15 7.55 -15.49
C GLU A 195 15.47 8.34 -15.44
N GLY A 196 16.17 8.34 -14.32
CA GLY A 196 17.34 9.18 -14.02
C GLY A 196 17.00 10.65 -13.75
N GLN A 197 16.10 11.24 -14.54
CA GLN A 197 15.50 12.56 -14.32
C GLN A 197 14.16 12.69 -15.05
N VAL A 198 13.34 13.64 -14.61
CA VAL A 198 12.06 14.00 -15.27
C VAL A 198 12.03 15.44 -15.79
N LEU A 199 13.14 16.18 -15.66
CA LEU A 199 13.27 17.54 -16.18
C LEU A 199 13.02 17.56 -17.69
N ASP A 200 12.18 18.49 -18.13
CA ASP A 200 11.76 18.69 -19.53
C ASP A 200 11.05 17.48 -20.17
N ARG A 201 10.68 16.46 -19.38
CA ARG A 201 9.90 15.32 -19.86
C ARG A 201 8.41 15.60 -19.83
N VAL A 202 7.70 15.07 -20.82
CA VAL A 202 6.23 15.06 -20.81
C VAL A 202 5.74 13.81 -20.06
N VAL A 203 5.11 14.00 -18.91
CA VAL A 203 4.51 12.94 -18.09
C VAL A 203 2.99 12.98 -18.18
N GLU A 204 2.38 11.97 -18.78
CA GLU A 204 0.93 11.86 -18.95
C GLU A 204 0.31 10.95 -17.89
N ILE A 205 -0.70 11.44 -17.14
CA ILE A 205 -1.32 10.72 -16.03
C ILE A 205 -2.72 10.25 -16.41
N HIS A 206 -2.90 8.92 -16.45
CA HIS A 206 -4.17 8.22 -16.66
C HIS A 206 -4.61 7.51 -15.37
N ALA A 207 -4.84 8.29 -14.32
CA ALA A 207 -5.25 7.81 -13.01
C ALA A 207 -6.36 8.67 -12.40
N GLY A 208 -7.00 8.17 -11.35
CA GLY A 208 -7.99 8.93 -10.59
C GLY A 208 -7.40 10.19 -9.95
N ASP A 209 -8.27 11.13 -9.58
CA ASP A 209 -7.86 12.43 -9.05
C ASP A 209 -6.97 12.32 -7.81
N GLU A 210 -7.19 11.35 -6.93
CA GLU A 210 -6.40 11.17 -5.72
C GLU A 210 -4.94 10.78 -6.01
N TYR A 211 -4.71 10.03 -7.09
CA TYR A 211 -3.37 9.72 -7.55
C TYR A 211 -2.71 10.96 -8.14
N ALA A 212 -3.42 11.64 -9.05
CA ALA A 212 -2.87 12.78 -9.77
C ALA A 212 -2.58 13.96 -8.83
N GLN A 213 -3.47 14.25 -7.87
CA GLN A 213 -3.25 15.30 -6.86
C GLN A 213 -2.04 15.01 -5.97
N ALA A 214 -1.73 13.74 -5.72
CA ALA A 214 -0.59 13.36 -4.89
C ALA A 214 0.76 13.52 -5.60
N ILE A 215 0.82 13.34 -6.93
CA ILE A 215 2.09 13.31 -7.68
C ILE A 215 2.30 14.49 -8.63
N ALA A 216 1.25 15.06 -9.23
CA ALA A 216 1.39 16.10 -10.25
C ALA A 216 2.15 17.34 -9.74
N PRO A 217 1.89 17.88 -8.53
CA PRO A 217 2.65 19.02 -8.02
C PRO A 217 4.14 18.72 -7.86
N LEU A 218 4.49 17.49 -7.45
CA LEU A 218 5.87 17.07 -7.23
C LEU A 218 6.62 16.88 -8.56
N LEU A 219 5.95 16.35 -9.57
CA LEU A 219 6.51 16.20 -10.92
C LEU A 219 6.75 17.55 -11.59
N ILE A 220 5.80 18.48 -11.46
CA ILE A 220 5.94 19.86 -11.95
C ILE A 220 7.11 20.55 -11.23
N GLN A 221 7.21 20.39 -9.91
CA GLN A 221 8.32 20.93 -9.13
C GLN A 221 9.68 20.33 -9.56
N ALA A 222 9.70 19.08 -10.01
CA ALA A 222 10.88 18.41 -10.56
C ALA A 222 11.17 18.78 -12.03
N GLY A 223 10.42 19.71 -12.63
CA GLY A 223 10.65 20.22 -13.98
C GLY A 223 9.96 19.41 -15.09
N ALA A 224 9.06 18.49 -14.77
CA ALA A 224 8.28 17.77 -15.77
C ALA A 224 7.06 18.58 -16.24
N THR A 225 6.72 18.43 -17.52
CA THR A 225 5.41 18.88 -18.04
C THR A 225 4.37 17.80 -17.81
N VAL A 226 3.39 18.06 -16.93
CA VAL A 226 2.35 17.08 -16.58
C VAL A 226 1.09 17.27 -17.42
N ARG A 227 0.65 16.20 -18.11
CA ARG A 227 -0.62 16.16 -18.85
C ARG A 227 -1.63 15.26 -18.16
N ARG A 228 -2.90 15.68 -18.12
CA ARG A 228 -4.01 14.93 -17.52
C ARG A 228 -5.21 14.90 -18.48
N PRO A 229 -5.13 14.14 -19.58
CA PRO A 229 -6.11 14.20 -20.66
C PRO A 229 -7.53 13.78 -20.23
N LEU A 230 -7.65 13.08 -19.10
CA LEU A 230 -8.92 12.59 -18.56
C LEU A 230 -9.43 13.37 -17.34
N ALA A 231 -8.78 14.46 -16.95
CA ALA A 231 -9.20 15.25 -15.79
C ALA A 231 -10.65 15.75 -15.97
N GLY A 232 -11.49 15.53 -14.96
CA GLY A 232 -12.90 15.96 -14.98
C GLY A 232 -13.85 15.09 -15.80
N LEU A 233 -13.37 14.05 -16.51
CA LEU A 233 -14.24 13.15 -17.27
C LEU A 233 -14.80 12.04 -16.38
N SER A 234 -16.10 11.75 -16.53
CA SER A 234 -16.76 10.60 -15.91
C SER A 234 -16.22 9.27 -16.45
N PHE A 235 -16.52 8.16 -15.77
CA PHE A 235 -16.06 6.83 -16.16
C PHE A 235 -16.45 6.47 -17.62
N GLY A 236 -17.69 6.77 -18.02
CA GLY A 236 -18.16 6.50 -19.39
C GLY A 236 -17.46 7.36 -20.44
N GLU A 237 -17.22 8.64 -20.12
CA GLU A 237 -16.51 9.56 -21.00
C GLU A 237 -15.03 9.19 -21.16
N GLN A 238 -14.38 8.69 -20.12
CA GLN A 238 -13.02 8.16 -20.20
C GLN A 238 -12.94 6.96 -21.15
N LEU A 239 -13.88 6.01 -21.06
CA LEU A 239 -13.93 4.87 -21.97
C LEU A 239 -14.17 5.31 -23.42
N ALA A 240 -15.07 6.26 -23.64
CA ALA A 240 -15.33 6.82 -24.97
C ALA A 240 -14.11 7.58 -25.52
N TRP A 241 -13.38 8.30 -24.66
CA TRP A 241 -12.16 9.01 -25.02
C TRP A 241 -11.09 8.05 -25.56
N TYR A 242 -10.85 6.90 -24.90
CA TYR A 242 -9.92 5.88 -25.39
C TYR A 242 -10.37 5.24 -26.71
N GLY A 243 -11.68 5.12 -26.94
CA GLY A 243 -12.24 4.58 -28.18
C GLY A 243 -12.07 5.49 -29.39
N ARG A 244 -11.83 6.80 -29.20
CA ARG A 244 -11.73 7.81 -30.26
C ARG A 244 -10.29 8.13 -30.69
N GLN A 245 -9.28 7.50 -30.08
CA GLN A 245 -7.88 7.79 -30.38
C GLN A 245 -7.50 7.23 -31.77
N PRO A 246 -6.80 8.01 -32.61
CA PRO A 246 -6.47 7.61 -33.98
C PRO A 246 -5.57 6.36 -34.03
N PRO A 247 -5.66 5.53 -35.09
CA PRO A 247 -4.75 4.42 -35.30
C PRO A 247 -3.32 4.94 -35.55
N PRO A 248 -2.27 4.15 -35.22
CA PRO A 248 -0.89 4.60 -35.35
C PRO A 248 -0.52 4.87 -36.83
N PRO A 249 0.47 5.74 -37.11
CA PRO A 249 1.13 5.72 -38.41
C PRO A 249 1.71 4.33 -38.66
N ALA A 250 1.73 3.90 -39.94
CA ALA A 250 2.13 2.57 -40.34
C ALA A 250 3.51 2.18 -39.75
N PRO A 251 3.73 0.91 -39.36
CA PRO A 251 4.99 0.48 -38.79
C PRO A 251 6.12 0.73 -39.79
N GLU A 252 7.14 1.49 -39.39
CA GLU A 252 8.43 1.45 -40.06
C GLU A 252 8.89 -0.02 -40.07
N GLN A 253 9.24 -0.51 -41.26
CA GLN A 253 9.74 -1.87 -41.46
C GLN A 253 10.83 -2.17 -40.43
N PRO A 254 10.86 -3.37 -39.83
CA PRO A 254 11.94 -3.74 -38.94
C PRO A 254 13.22 -3.70 -39.77
N ALA A 255 14.07 -2.70 -39.52
CA ALA A 255 15.42 -2.71 -40.01
C ALA A 255 16.02 -4.04 -39.57
N ALA A 256 16.36 -4.88 -40.56
CA ALA A 256 17.00 -6.15 -40.32
C ALA A 256 18.14 -5.94 -39.33
N LEU A 257 18.10 -6.66 -38.21
CA LEU A 257 19.21 -6.73 -37.28
C LEU A 257 20.42 -7.22 -38.08
N ALA A 258 21.27 -6.29 -38.49
CA ALA A 258 22.62 -6.62 -38.89
C ALA A 258 23.26 -7.38 -37.72
N PRO A 259 23.97 -8.49 -37.96
CA PRO A 259 24.64 -9.21 -36.89
C PRO A 259 25.71 -8.28 -36.31
N GLN A 260 25.40 -7.67 -35.17
CA GLN A 260 26.39 -6.99 -34.36
C GLN A 260 27.46 -8.03 -34.01
N PRO A 261 28.75 -7.74 -34.22
CA PRO A 261 29.81 -8.66 -33.84
C PRO A 261 29.64 -8.96 -32.35
N ARG A 262 29.74 -10.24 -31.96
CA ARG A 262 29.86 -10.65 -30.56
C ARG A 262 31.08 -9.94 -30.00
N GLU A 263 30.88 -8.77 -29.38
CA GLU A 263 31.88 -8.20 -28.49
C GLU A 263 32.10 -9.25 -27.42
N ALA A 264 33.35 -9.74 -27.38
CA ALA A 264 33.80 -10.66 -26.37
C ALA A 264 33.34 -10.13 -25.01
N ILE A 265 32.68 -11.00 -24.25
CA ILE A 265 32.35 -10.78 -22.85
C ILE A 265 33.60 -10.16 -22.22
N ARG A 266 33.56 -8.85 -21.96
CA ARG A 266 34.56 -8.24 -21.11
C ARG A 266 34.38 -8.94 -19.79
N SER A 267 35.34 -9.79 -19.46
CA SER A 267 35.57 -10.21 -18.09
C SER A 267 35.42 -8.93 -17.26
N LEU A 268 34.44 -8.92 -16.37
CA LEU A 268 34.41 -7.97 -15.27
C LEU A 268 35.73 -8.21 -14.56
N ALA A 269 36.74 -7.40 -14.90
CA ALA A 269 37.91 -7.24 -14.08
C ALA A 269 37.36 -6.98 -12.67
N PRO A 270 37.85 -7.67 -11.63
CA PRO A 270 37.35 -7.51 -10.28
C PRO A 270 37.42 -6.02 -9.98
N THR A 271 36.25 -5.37 -9.93
CA THR A 271 36.15 -4.00 -9.45
C THR A 271 36.79 -4.05 -8.08
N GLY A 272 37.93 -3.37 -7.96
CA GLY A 272 38.80 -3.46 -6.80
C GLY A 272 37.98 -3.37 -5.52
N ILE A 273 38.42 -4.15 -4.53
CA ILE A 273 37.90 -4.14 -3.15
C ILE A 273 37.57 -2.67 -2.79
N PRO A 274 36.32 -2.34 -2.44
CA PRO A 274 35.95 -0.99 -2.07
C PRO A 274 36.91 -0.52 -0.98
N ALA A 275 37.60 0.60 -1.23
CA ALA A 275 38.49 1.17 -0.22
C ALA A 275 37.65 1.48 1.03
N PRO A 276 37.97 0.89 2.20
CA PRO A 276 37.15 1.03 3.38
C PRO A 276 37.32 2.45 3.92
N VAL A 277 36.26 3.22 3.85
CA VAL A 277 36.04 4.25 4.85
C VAL A 277 34.84 3.73 5.64
N GLN A 278 34.92 3.74 6.98
CA GLN A 278 33.80 3.53 7.93
C GLN A 278 33.65 2.08 8.50
N PRO A 279 32.89 1.88 9.61
CA PRO A 279 33.07 0.76 10.53
C PRO A 279 32.86 -0.57 9.84
N ASP A 280 33.63 -1.58 10.25
CA ASP A 280 33.61 -2.91 9.65
C ASP A 280 32.18 -3.49 9.70
N ALA A 281 31.48 -3.52 8.56
CA ALA A 281 30.12 -4.04 8.46
C ALA A 281 30.04 -5.48 9.03
N ARG A 282 31.14 -6.24 8.93
CA ARG A 282 31.28 -7.55 9.56
C ARG A 282 31.31 -7.47 11.07
N ALA A 283 31.93 -6.45 11.66
CA ALA A 283 31.90 -6.22 13.11
C ALA A 283 30.48 -5.86 13.59
N VAL A 284 29.72 -5.07 12.81
CA VAL A 284 28.31 -4.77 13.11
C VAL A 284 27.47 -6.05 13.07
N VAL A 285 27.63 -6.87 12.03
CA VAL A 285 26.93 -8.15 11.90
C VAL A 285 27.34 -9.11 13.02
N ALA A 286 28.62 -9.24 13.33
CA ALA A 286 29.11 -10.07 14.43
C ALA A 286 28.51 -9.62 15.78
N ALA A 287 28.39 -8.32 16.03
CA ALA A 287 27.76 -7.77 17.23
C ALA A 287 26.24 -8.02 17.27
N LEU A 288 25.54 -7.88 16.13
CA LEU A 288 24.12 -8.22 16.01
C LEU A 288 23.89 -9.70 16.34
N LEU A 289 24.64 -10.60 15.69
CA LEU A 289 24.52 -12.04 15.89
C LEU A 289 24.88 -12.45 17.32
N LYS A 290 25.94 -11.86 17.90
CA LYS A 290 26.30 -12.08 19.30
C LYS A 290 25.15 -11.67 20.24
N TYR A 291 24.61 -10.47 20.05
CA TYR A 291 23.50 -9.96 20.85
C TYR A 291 22.24 -10.83 20.72
N GLY A 292 21.94 -11.28 19.50
CA GLY A 292 20.84 -12.20 19.22
C GLY A 292 20.99 -13.54 19.94
N ARG A 293 22.18 -14.15 19.88
CA ARG A 293 22.49 -15.41 20.59
C ARG A 293 22.44 -15.25 22.10
N GLU A 294 22.94 -14.15 22.66
CA GLU A 294 22.84 -13.89 24.11
C GLU A 294 21.38 -13.82 24.56
N HIS A 295 20.51 -13.14 23.79
CA HIS A 295 19.08 -13.05 24.08
C HIS A 295 18.31 -14.37 23.85
N GLN A 296 18.86 -15.27 23.04
CA GLN A 296 18.35 -16.65 22.90
C GLN A 296 18.87 -17.54 24.04
N ALA A 297 20.13 -17.39 24.45
CA ALA A 297 20.75 -18.16 25.53
C ALA A 297 20.19 -17.79 26.91
N GLU A 298 19.83 -16.52 27.14
CA GLU A 298 19.04 -16.09 28.31
C GLU A 298 17.66 -16.78 28.35
N ARG A 299 17.17 -17.29 27.21
CA ARG A 299 15.97 -18.14 27.14
C ARG A 299 16.27 -19.63 27.28
N ALA A 300 17.53 -20.09 27.28
CA ALA A 300 17.84 -21.51 27.37
C ALA A 300 17.24 -22.10 28.66
N GLY A 301 16.31 -23.05 28.52
CA GLY A 301 15.54 -23.63 29.63
C GLY A 301 14.22 -22.92 29.96
N THR A 302 13.85 -21.84 29.24
CA THR A 302 12.54 -21.18 29.33
C THR A 302 11.86 -21.10 27.96
N PRO A 303 10.55 -21.40 27.85
CA PRO A 303 9.85 -21.33 26.57
C PRO A 303 9.90 -19.92 25.95
N PRO A 304 9.93 -19.80 24.60
CA PRO A 304 9.81 -18.53 23.92
C PRO A 304 8.60 -17.73 24.41
N ARG A 305 8.81 -16.43 24.66
CA ARG A 305 7.78 -15.48 25.10
C ARG A 305 7.51 -14.45 24.01
N PHE A 306 6.37 -14.55 23.35
CA PHE A 306 5.88 -13.61 22.35
C PHE A 306 5.00 -12.50 22.96
N THR A 307 4.37 -12.81 24.09
CA THR A 307 3.47 -11.91 24.83
C THR A 307 3.62 -12.12 26.34
N PRO A 308 3.24 -11.16 27.20
CA PRO A 308 3.23 -11.38 28.66
C PRO A 308 2.26 -12.47 29.15
N HIS A 309 1.36 -12.99 28.29
CA HIS A 309 0.34 -13.98 28.65
C HIS A 309 0.85 -15.42 28.49
N PRO A 310 1.06 -16.20 29.57
CA PRO A 310 1.66 -17.53 29.51
C PRO A 310 0.90 -18.53 28.61
N GLU A 311 -0.42 -18.61 28.75
CA GLU A 311 -1.28 -19.55 28.03
C GLU A 311 -1.35 -19.24 26.53
N ALA A 312 -1.25 -17.97 26.15
CA ALA A 312 -1.12 -17.60 24.75
C ALA A 312 0.22 -18.07 24.18
N ASN A 313 1.32 -17.92 24.93
CA ASN A 313 2.61 -18.45 24.49
C ASN A 313 2.58 -19.98 24.35
N THR A 314 2.00 -20.70 25.32
CA THR A 314 1.83 -22.15 25.21
C THR A 314 1.03 -22.52 23.96
N LEU A 315 -0.09 -21.83 23.71
CA LEU A 315 -0.90 -22.08 22.52
C LEU A 315 -0.11 -21.90 21.22
N ILE A 316 0.65 -20.80 21.09
CA ILE A 316 1.48 -20.56 19.90
C ILE A 316 2.55 -21.64 19.70
N LEU A 317 3.09 -22.19 20.78
CA LEU A 317 4.15 -23.20 20.72
C LEU A 317 3.63 -24.61 20.41
N THR A 318 2.36 -24.90 20.73
CA THR A 318 1.81 -26.26 20.61
C THR A 318 0.72 -26.42 19.53
N ASP A 319 0.18 -25.32 19.01
CA ASP A 319 -0.89 -25.32 18.02
C ASP A 319 -0.41 -24.62 16.72
N PRO A 320 -0.09 -25.39 15.66
CA PRO A 320 0.38 -24.86 14.39
C PRO A 320 -0.56 -23.84 13.74
N PHE A 321 -1.87 -24.02 13.92
CA PHE A 321 -2.85 -23.11 13.34
C PHE A 321 -2.89 -21.80 14.13
N ALA A 322 -2.84 -21.85 15.46
CA ALA A 322 -2.70 -20.66 16.28
C ALA A 322 -1.42 -19.86 15.93
N PHE A 323 -0.29 -20.53 15.69
CA PHE A 323 0.93 -19.89 15.19
C PHE A 323 0.69 -19.16 13.87
N LEU A 324 0.09 -19.84 12.88
CA LEU A 324 -0.23 -19.24 11.58
C LEU A 324 -1.14 -18.01 11.73
N LEU A 325 -2.17 -18.09 12.56
CA LEU A 325 -3.06 -16.95 12.83
C LEU A 325 -2.32 -15.79 13.50
N ALA A 326 -1.39 -16.04 14.43
CA ALA A 326 -0.56 -14.98 15.04
C ALA A 326 0.26 -14.24 13.98
N VAL A 327 0.86 -14.95 13.03
CA VAL A 327 1.59 -14.34 11.90
C VAL A 327 0.65 -13.47 11.06
N ILE A 328 -0.60 -13.86 10.85
CA ILE A 328 -1.60 -13.04 10.13
C ILE A 328 -1.95 -11.79 10.94
N PHE A 329 -2.12 -11.91 12.27
CA PHE A 329 -2.42 -10.79 13.17
C PHE A 329 -1.27 -9.79 13.33
N ASP A 330 -0.01 -10.17 13.11
CA ASP A 330 1.18 -9.34 13.34
C ASP A 330 1.35 -8.21 12.31
N GLN A 331 0.41 -7.26 12.32
CA GLN A 331 0.42 -6.08 11.46
C GLN A 331 -0.45 -4.96 12.01
N GLY A 332 0.14 -3.78 12.19
CA GLY A 332 -0.64 -2.60 12.56
C GLY A 332 -1.16 -2.57 14.00
N ILE A 333 -0.74 -3.52 14.84
CA ILE A 333 -0.92 -3.50 16.29
C ILE A 333 0.40 -3.86 16.96
N PRO A 334 0.58 -3.62 18.28
CA PRO A 334 1.75 -4.09 19.00
C PRO A 334 1.89 -5.61 18.90
N ALA A 335 3.13 -6.10 18.76
CA ALA A 335 3.43 -7.52 18.61
C ALA A 335 2.82 -8.33 19.77
N GLU A 336 2.97 -7.88 21.00
CA GLU A 336 2.45 -8.59 22.19
C GLU A 336 0.93 -8.80 22.14
N ARG A 337 0.20 -7.91 21.44
CA ARG A 337 -1.24 -8.04 21.20
C ARG A 337 -1.53 -8.98 20.03
N ALA A 338 -0.76 -8.89 18.94
CA ALA A 338 -0.90 -9.78 17.78
C ALA A 338 -0.68 -11.25 18.17
N TRP A 339 0.41 -11.53 18.89
CA TRP A 339 0.76 -12.88 19.33
C TRP A 339 -0.17 -13.42 20.44
N LYS A 340 -0.93 -12.56 21.11
CA LYS A 340 -2.01 -12.95 22.04
C LYS A 340 -3.35 -13.19 21.32
N ALA A 341 -3.56 -12.61 20.14
CA ALA A 341 -4.85 -12.59 19.48
C ALA A 341 -5.44 -13.98 19.16
N PRO A 342 -4.67 -15.01 18.76
CA PRO A 342 -5.23 -16.35 18.57
C PRO A 342 -5.82 -16.95 19.85
N TYR A 343 -5.19 -16.70 21.00
CA TYR A 343 -5.74 -17.14 22.29
C TYR A 343 -7.07 -16.47 22.58
N ASP A 344 -7.17 -15.15 22.39
CA ASP A 344 -8.42 -14.42 22.61
C ASP A 344 -9.51 -14.83 21.61
N LEU A 345 -9.13 -15.08 20.36
CA LEU A 345 -10.05 -15.61 19.34
C LEU A 345 -10.58 -16.98 19.76
N ARG A 346 -9.71 -17.87 20.26
CA ARG A 346 -10.10 -19.17 20.80
C ARG A 346 -11.08 -19.04 21.96
N GLN A 347 -10.88 -18.07 22.86
CA GLN A 347 -11.82 -17.83 23.96
C GLN A 347 -13.19 -17.35 23.47
N ARG A 348 -13.23 -16.52 22.42
CA ARG A 348 -14.48 -15.99 21.86
C ARG A 348 -15.26 -17.01 21.03
N LEU A 349 -14.56 -17.88 20.29
CA LEU A 349 -15.17 -18.93 19.47
C LEU A 349 -15.40 -20.24 20.24
N GLY A 350 -14.63 -20.48 21.30
CA GLY A 350 -14.57 -21.77 22.00
C GLY A 350 -13.71 -22.83 21.30
N HIS A 351 -13.09 -22.51 20.15
CA HIS A 351 -12.19 -23.40 19.39
C HIS A 351 -11.23 -22.59 18.50
N LEU A 352 -10.25 -23.29 17.92
CA LEU A 352 -9.48 -22.84 16.74
C LEU A 352 -9.44 -23.95 15.68
N ASP A 353 -10.55 -24.66 15.50
CA ASP A 353 -10.70 -25.66 14.43
C ASP A 353 -10.84 -24.98 13.04
N PRO A 354 -9.95 -25.28 12.06
CA PRO A 354 -10.00 -24.68 10.72
C PRO A 354 -11.29 -24.98 9.95
N ALA A 355 -11.82 -26.20 10.03
CA ALA A 355 -13.03 -26.59 9.29
C ALA A 355 -14.25 -25.81 9.79
N ARG A 356 -14.39 -25.67 11.11
CA ARG A 356 -15.46 -24.86 11.73
C ARG A 356 -15.32 -23.38 11.41
N MET A 357 -14.11 -22.82 11.50
CA MET A 357 -13.87 -21.42 11.13
C MET A 357 -14.17 -21.14 9.65
N ALA A 358 -13.88 -22.09 8.76
CA ALA A 358 -14.23 -22.00 7.35
C ALA A 358 -15.75 -22.08 7.11
N ALA A 359 -16.47 -22.91 7.87
CA ALA A 359 -17.92 -23.07 7.77
C ALA A 359 -18.72 -21.92 8.41
N GLU A 360 -18.14 -21.22 9.38
CA GLU A 360 -18.83 -20.22 10.21
C GLU A 360 -18.13 -18.83 10.13
N PRO A 361 -17.93 -18.24 8.93
CA PRO A 361 -17.15 -17.02 8.75
C PRO A 361 -17.74 -15.80 9.47
N GLU A 362 -19.05 -15.74 9.62
CA GLU A 362 -19.75 -14.66 10.33
C GLU A 362 -19.41 -14.68 11.83
N GLN A 363 -19.27 -15.87 12.44
CA GLN A 363 -18.87 -15.97 13.85
C GLN A 363 -17.42 -15.52 14.05
N VAL A 364 -16.52 -15.82 13.10
CA VAL A 364 -15.14 -15.32 13.12
C VAL A 364 -15.12 -13.80 13.04
N ARG A 365 -15.93 -13.21 12.15
CA ARG A 365 -16.07 -11.75 12.05
C ARG A 365 -16.56 -11.13 13.34
N ASP A 366 -17.63 -11.66 13.91
CA ASP A 366 -18.24 -11.13 15.11
C ASP A 366 -17.27 -11.27 16.30
N ALA A 367 -16.59 -12.41 16.43
CA ALA A 367 -15.56 -12.63 17.45
C ALA A 367 -14.40 -11.62 17.34
N VAL A 368 -13.93 -11.30 16.13
CA VAL A 368 -12.88 -10.28 15.95
C VAL A 368 -13.39 -8.87 16.28
N ALA A 369 -14.65 -8.57 15.94
CA ALA A 369 -15.26 -7.23 16.07
C ALA A 369 -15.91 -6.94 17.43
N GLN A 370 -16.12 -7.96 18.28
CA GLN A 370 -16.63 -7.80 19.65
C GLN A 370 -15.90 -6.66 20.42
N PRO A 371 -16.58 -5.99 21.37
CA PRO A 371 -16.00 -4.91 22.17
C PRO A 371 -14.60 -5.24 22.67
N GLN A 372 -13.69 -4.26 22.59
CA GLN A 372 -12.24 -4.51 22.59
C GLN A 372 -11.85 -5.43 21.42
N ALA A 373 -12.07 -4.95 20.20
CA ALA A 373 -11.81 -5.70 18.97
C ALA A 373 -10.40 -6.30 18.98
N LEU A 374 -10.25 -7.54 18.49
CA LEU A 374 -8.94 -8.20 18.49
C LEU A 374 -7.93 -7.46 17.60
N HIS A 375 -8.43 -6.82 16.55
CA HIS A 375 -7.62 -6.10 15.58
C HIS A 375 -8.25 -4.76 15.17
N ARG A 376 -7.43 -3.80 14.74
CA ARG A 376 -7.92 -2.52 14.20
C ARG A 376 -8.56 -2.67 12.81
N PHE A 377 -8.14 -3.68 12.04
CA PHE A 377 -8.69 -4.02 10.72
C PHE A 377 -9.87 -4.97 10.86
N VAL A 378 -10.94 -4.51 11.49
CA VAL A 378 -12.12 -5.34 11.83
C VAL A 378 -12.83 -5.94 10.61
N ASN A 379 -12.66 -5.38 9.42
CA ASN A 379 -13.27 -5.89 8.19
C ASN A 379 -12.37 -6.90 7.46
N ASN A 380 -11.07 -6.61 7.35
CA ASN A 380 -10.15 -7.42 6.54
C ASN A 380 -9.60 -8.61 7.32
N MET A 381 -9.31 -8.43 8.62
CA MET A 381 -8.70 -9.46 9.44
C MET A 381 -9.55 -10.75 9.47
N PRO A 382 -10.88 -10.71 9.73
CA PRO A 382 -11.69 -11.92 9.71
C PRO A 382 -11.64 -12.66 8.38
N ALA A 383 -11.68 -11.92 7.25
CA ALA A 383 -11.60 -12.53 5.92
C ALA A 383 -10.28 -13.28 5.71
N TRP A 384 -9.16 -12.74 6.18
CA TRP A 384 -7.87 -13.43 6.12
C TRP A 384 -7.80 -14.66 7.02
N LEU A 385 -8.35 -14.60 8.23
CA LEU A 385 -8.37 -15.76 9.15
C LEU A 385 -9.25 -16.89 8.58
N VAL A 386 -10.41 -16.55 8.02
CA VAL A 386 -11.30 -17.51 7.33
C VAL A 386 -10.60 -18.10 6.11
N ALA A 387 -9.94 -17.28 5.28
CA ALA A 387 -9.20 -17.77 4.13
C ALA A 387 -8.06 -18.73 4.53
N ALA A 388 -7.34 -18.42 5.62
CA ALA A 388 -6.34 -19.32 6.16
C ALA A 388 -6.95 -20.65 6.65
N ALA A 389 -8.11 -20.58 7.31
CA ALA A 389 -8.85 -21.76 7.74
C ALA A 389 -9.26 -22.65 6.56
N ILE A 390 -9.76 -22.05 5.47
CA ILE A 390 -10.13 -22.74 4.23
C ILE A 390 -8.91 -23.44 3.61
N ILE A 391 -7.78 -22.72 3.48
CA ILE A 391 -6.55 -23.29 2.91
C ILE A 391 -6.06 -24.46 3.77
N VAL A 392 -6.03 -24.31 5.09
CA VAL A 392 -5.59 -25.38 6.00
C VAL A 392 -6.53 -26.59 5.94
N ALA A 393 -7.85 -26.38 5.94
CA ALA A 393 -8.81 -27.47 5.84
C ALA A 393 -8.70 -28.23 4.51
N ASN A 394 -8.59 -27.51 3.39
CA ASN A 394 -8.63 -28.11 2.05
C ASN A 394 -7.29 -28.68 1.58
N GLU A 395 -6.18 -28.00 1.87
CA GLU A 395 -4.87 -28.37 1.33
C GLU A 395 -3.99 -29.12 2.34
N TYR A 396 -4.26 -28.94 3.64
CA TYR A 396 -3.43 -29.47 4.72
C TYR A 396 -4.22 -30.37 5.69
N GLY A 397 -5.42 -30.83 5.29
CA GLY A 397 -6.23 -31.79 6.06
C GLY A 397 -6.68 -31.28 7.43
N GLY A 398 -6.74 -29.96 7.63
CA GLY A 398 -7.07 -29.34 8.92
C GLY A 398 -5.88 -29.17 9.87
N ASP A 399 -4.68 -29.61 9.49
CA ASP A 399 -3.46 -29.48 10.30
C ASP A 399 -2.47 -28.51 9.64
N ALA A 400 -2.37 -27.29 10.17
CA ALA A 400 -1.42 -26.30 9.66
C ALA A 400 0.05 -26.73 9.82
N GLY A 401 0.36 -27.71 10.68
CA GLY A 401 1.71 -28.28 10.81
C GLY A 401 2.21 -28.93 9.52
N GLN A 402 1.29 -29.40 8.66
CA GLN A 402 1.62 -30.01 7.36
C GLN A 402 2.25 -29.01 6.37
N ILE A 403 2.17 -27.70 6.62
CA ILE A 403 2.85 -26.67 5.82
C ILE A 403 4.37 -26.88 5.82
N TRP A 404 4.93 -27.42 6.92
CA TRP A 404 6.38 -27.59 7.13
C TRP A 404 6.78 -29.01 7.62
N ALA A 405 5.87 -29.99 7.55
CA ALA A 405 6.12 -31.34 8.05
C ALA A 405 7.15 -32.14 7.23
N ASP A 406 7.41 -31.74 5.99
CA ASP A 406 8.30 -32.40 5.03
C ASP A 406 9.76 -31.87 5.06
N GLU A 407 10.14 -31.19 6.13
CA GLU A 407 11.46 -30.55 6.29
C GLU A 407 11.83 -29.70 5.06
N PRO A 408 11.03 -28.68 4.72
CA PRO A 408 11.19 -27.95 3.47
C PRO A 408 12.49 -27.15 3.43
N HIS A 409 12.90 -26.75 2.22
CA HIS A 409 13.87 -25.67 2.06
C HIS A 409 13.28 -24.36 2.58
N ALA A 410 14.12 -23.48 3.15
CA ALA A 410 13.67 -22.20 3.68
C ALA A 410 12.89 -21.35 2.65
N THR A 411 13.33 -21.34 1.39
CA THR A 411 12.68 -20.63 0.28
C THR A 411 11.28 -21.18 -0.06
N ASP A 412 11.13 -22.50 0.00
CA ASP A 412 9.87 -23.17 -0.28
C ASP A 412 8.87 -22.90 0.83
N LEU A 413 9.31 -22.99 2.09
CA LEU A 413 8.48 -22.65 3.24
C LEU A 413 8.01 -21.20 3.21
N ALA A 414 8.90 -20.25 2.91
CA ALA A 414 8.52 -18.85 2.73
C ALA A 414 7.48 -18.68 1.62
N THR A 415 7.61 -19.43 0.52
CA THR A 415 6.65 -19.40 -0.61
C THR A 415 5.30 -19.99 -0.22
N ARG A 416 5.27 -21.11 0.51
CA ARG A 416 4.03 -21.70 1.04
C ARG A 416 3.31 -20.73 1.98
N LEU A 417 4.04 -20.08 2.89
CA LEU A 417 3.48 -19.11 3.83
C LEU A 417 2.89 -17.88 3.12
N ARG A 418 3.48 -17.43 2.00
CA ARG A 418 2.95 -16.31 1.19
C ARG A 418 1.62 -16.61 0.49
N ARG A 419 1.18 -17.88 0.43
CA ARG A 419 -0.13 -18.26 -0.13
C ARG A 419 -1.28 -17.86 0.81
N PHE A 420 -1.01 -17.59 2.08
CA PHE A 420 -2.01 -17.18 3.05
C PHE A 420 -2.26 -15.67 2.97
N PRO A 421 -3.52 -15.24 2.73
CA PRO A 421 -3.85 -13.82 2.70
C PRO A 421 -3.39 -13.08 3.95
N GLY A 422 -2.82 -11.91 3.72
CA GLY A 422 -2.21 -11.11 4.77
C GLY A 422 -0.76 -11.50 5.08
N ILE A 423 -0.15 -12.57 4.53
CA ILE A 423 1.28 -12.89 4.70
C ILE A 423 2.07 -12.51 3.44
N ALA A 424 2.85 -11.43 3.53
CA ALA A 424 3.80 -10.99 2.50
C ALA A 424 5.26 -11.29 2.89
N GLN A 425 6.23 -10.81 2.10
CA GLN A 425 7.67 -11.07 2.29
C GLN A 425 8.11 -10.98 3.76
N LYS A 426 7.87 -9.84 4.42
CA LYS A 426 8.28 -9.61 5.82
C LYS A 426 7.82 -10.75 6.73
N LYS A 427 6.53 -11.08 6.67
CA LYS A 427 5.93 -12.02 7.61
C LYS A 427 6.28 -13.47 7.28
N SER A 428 6.47 -13.79 6.01
CA SER A 428 7.01 -15.10 5.60
C SER A 428 8.46 -15.28 6.11
N ALA A 429 9.31 -14.27 5.94
CA ALA A 429 10.70 -14.27 6.43
C ALA A 429 10.77 -14.44 7.96
N MET A 430 10.02 -13.61 8.68
CA MET A 430 9.90 -13.69 10.14
C MET A 430 9.39 -15.07 10.60
N ALA A 431 8.35 -15.61 9.96
CA ALA A 431 7.75 -16.87 10.36
C ALA A 431 8.70 -18.06 10.16
N VAL A 432 9.45 -18.11 9.05
CA VAL A 432 10.49 -19.14 8.82
C VAL A 432 11.53 -19.11 9.94
N GLU A 433 12.02 -17.92 10.31
CA GLU A 433 13.01 -17.78 11.37
C GLU A 433 12.46 -18.16 12.75
N ILE A 434 11.20 -17.83 13.05
CA ILE A 434 10.55 -18.26 14.30
C ILE A 434 10.34 -19.78 14.32
N LEU A 435 9.90 -20.38 13.21
CA LEU A 435 9.72 -21.84 13.11
C LEU A 435 11.04 -22.57 13.37
N ALA A 436 12.13 -22.13 12.73
CA ALA A 436 13.46 -22.72 12.92
C ALA A 436 14.00 -22.48 14.34
N ARG A 437 13.93 -21.24 14.84
CA ARG A 437 14.57 -20.84 16.10
C ARG A 437 13.78 -21.22 17.33
N ASP A 438 12.50 -20.88 17.38
CA ASP A 438 11.68 -20.92 18.59
C ASP A 438 10.84 -22.21 18.66
N LEU A 439 10.37 -22.73 17.52
CA LEU A 439 9.57 -23.97 17.46
C LEU A 439 10.42 -25.20 17.10
N SER A 440 11.71 -25.02 16.83
CA SER A 440 12.65 -26.11 16.47
C SER A 440 12.19 -26.96 15.29
N VAL A 441 11.47 -26.36 14.34
CA VAL A 441 11.05 -27.04 13.11
C VAL A 441 12.29 -27.29 12.23
N PRO A 442 12.53 -28.54 11.80
CA PRO A 442 13.63 -28.85 10.89
C PRO A 442 13.40 -28.18 9.52
N ILE A 443 14.30 -27.28 9.13
CA ILE A 443 14.26 -26.55 7.86
C ILE A 443 15.63 -26.66 7.21
N ARG A 444 15.66 -27.06 5.94
CA ARG A 444 16.88 -27.23 5.14
C ARG A 444 17.28 -25.90 4.48
N GLU A 445 18.56 -25.78 4.17
CA GLU A 445 19.13 -24.65 3.40
C GLU A 445 18.74 -23.28 3.96
N LEU A 446 19.07 -23.06 5.23
CA LEU A 446 18.81 -21.78 5.91
C LEU A 446 19.51 -20.58 5.25
N SER A 447 20.47 -20.81 4.35
CA SER A 447 21.03 -19.77 3.47
C SER A 447 19.98 -19.10 2.59
N GLY A 448 18.83 -19.75 2.38
CA GLY A 448 17.67 -19.21 1.67
C GLY A 448 16.71 -18.39 2.53
N THR A 449 16.97 -18.19 3.83
CA THR A 449 16.14 -17.30 4.65
C THR A 449 16.42 -15.83 4.31
N ASP A 450 15.41 -15.00 4.48
CA ASP A 450 15.52 -13.55 4.29
C ASP A 450 15.26 -12.82 5.60
N ILE A 451 15.75 -11.60 5.69
CA ILE A 451 15.38 -10.67 6.76
C ILE A 451 13.92 -10.22 6.63
N ALA A 452 13.27 -9.93 7.76
CA ALA A 452 11.93 -9.35 7.76
C ALA A 452 12.03 -7.82 7.66
N TYR A 453 11.93 -7.30 6.44
CA TYR A 453 12.06 -5.86 6.22
C TYR A 453 10.93 -5.08 6.92
N ASP A 454 11.29 -4.38 8.00
CA ASP A 454 10.37 -3.57 8.78
C ASP A 454 11.00 -2.27 9.28
N VAL A 455 10.19 -1.44 9.96
CA VAL A 455 10.63 -0.12 10.43
C VAL A 455 11.80 -0.17 11.42
N HIS A 456 11.94 -1.25 12.20
CA HIS A 456 13.02 -1.43 13.16
C HIS A 456 14.30 -1.84 12.45
N LEU A 457 14.21 -2.88 11.61
CA LEU A 457 15.33 -3.36 10.81
C LEU A 457 15.86 -2.24 9.90
N ARG A 458 14.96 -1.56 9.17
CA ARG A 458 15.26 -0.38 8.34
C ARG A 458 16.16 0.61 9.07
N ARG A 459 15.74 1.06 10.26
CA ARG A 459 16.49 2.07 11.02
C ARG A 459 17.84 1.54 11.47
N VAL A 460 17.91 0.29 11.92
CA VAL A 460 19.18 -0.32 12.35
C VAL A 460 20.13 -0.42 11.16
N PHE A 461 19.71 -1.00 10.04
CA PHE A 461 20.55 -1.20 8.86
C PHE A 461 21.07 0.12 8.28
N LEU A 462 20.21 1.13 8.12
CA LEU A 462 20.62 2.44 7.59
C LEU A 462 21.54 3.19 8.56
N ARG A 463 21.19 3.27 9.85
CA ARG A 463 22.00 4.04 10.84
C ARG A 463 23.31 3.35 11.20
N THR A 464 23.39 2.04 10.99
CA THR A 464 24.63 1.28 11.13
C THR A 464 25.49 1.27 9.87
N ARG A 465 24.95 1.77 8.74
CA ARG A 465 25.53 1.69 7.40
C ARG A 465 25.76 0.28 6.89
N LEU A 466 24.98 -0.68 7.38
CA LEU A 466 24.88 -1.98 6.70
C LEU A 466 24.22 -1.81 5.33
N ALA A 467 23.24 -0.92 5.23
CA ALA A 467 22.58 -0.57 3.99
C ALA A 467 22.64 0.94 3.72
N GLU A 468 22.71 1.28 2.45
CA GLU A 468 22.74 2.68 1.97
C GLU A 468 21.39 3.13 1.40
N ARG A 469 20.51 2.17 1.04
CA ARG A 469 19.23 2.42 0.39
C ARG A 469 18.08 1.85 1.17
N ASP A 470 16.97 2.60 1.21
CA ASP A 470 15.74 2.21 1.86
C ASP A 470 14.80 1.44 0.92
N ASP A 471 15.25 0.28 0.45
CA ASP A 471 14.47 -0.57 -0.42
C ASP A 471 14.62 -2.04 -0.02
N LEU A 472 13.52 -2.80 -0.16
CA LEU A 472 13.43 -4.19 0.30
C LEU A 472 14.51 -5.06 -0.35
N ASP A 473 14.65 -4.97 -1.67
CA ASP A 473 15.56 -5.81 -2.44
C ASP A 473 17.01 -5.56 -2.02
N HIS A 474 17.41 -4.29 -1.89
CA HIS A 474 18.73 -3.91 -1.39
C HIS A 474 19.00 -4.41 0.02
N MET A 475 18.03 -4.28 0.93
CA MET A 475 18.21 -4.75 2.32
C MET A 475 18.42 -6.27 2.37
N VAL A 476 17.66 -7.02 1.57
CA VAL A 476 17.79 -8.47 1.45
C VAL A 476 19.13 -8.86 0.81
N GLU A 477 19.54 -8.19 -0.27
CA GLU A 477 20.84 -8.41 -0.94
C GLU A 477 22.01 -8.17 0.02
N VAL A 478 21.96 -7.07 0.78
CA VAL A 478 22.97 -6.73 1.80
C VAL A 478 23.04 -7.81 2.87
N ALA A 479 21.90 -8.27 3.40
CA ALA A 479 21.87 -9.32 4.40
C ALA A 479 22.47 -10.64 3.87
N ARG A 480 22.12 -11.02 2.63
CA ARG A 480 22.66 -12.21 1.95
C ARG A 480 24.16 -12.11 1.72
N TRP A 481 24.66 -10.93 1.39
CA TRP A 481 26.09 -10.71 1.19
C TRP A 481 26.88 -10.75 2.51
N LEU A 482 26.33 -10.16 3.57
CA LEU A 482 26.99 -10.06 4.87
C LEU A 482 26.93 -11.34 5.71
N HIS A 483 25.87 -12.15 5.54
CA HIS A 483 25.59 -13.35 6.32
C HIS A 483 24.98 -14.46 5.44
N PRO A 484 25.74 -14.98 4.45
CA PRO A 484 25.22 -15.85 3.39
C PRO A 484 24.70 -17.21 3.88
N GLU A 485 25.14 -17.67 5.05
CA GLU A 485 24.72 -18.95 5.61
C GLU A 485 23.30 -18.94 6.18
N ARG A 486 22.80 -17.78 6.64
CA ARG A 486 21.45 -17.61 7.20
C ARG A 486 21.06 -16.13 7.30
N PRO A 487 20.78 -15.45 6.18
CA PRO A 487 20.57 -14.00 6.17
C PRO A 487 19.48 -13.53 7.14
N GLY A 488 18.42 -14.32 7.30
CA GLY A 488 17.31 -14.04 8.23
C GLY A 488 17.70 -14.02 9.71
N GLU A 489 18.84 -14.59 10.12
CA GLU A 489 19.30 -14.57 11.51
C GLU A 489 19.58 -13.14 12.02
N LEU A 490 19.84 -12.21 11.10
CA LEU A 490 20.04 -10.79 11.41
C LEU A 490 18.75 -10.09 11.87
N ASP A 491 17.58 -10.65 11.54
CA ASP A 491 16.29 -10.02 11.75
C ASP A 491 15.99 -9.80 13.24
N PHE A 492 16.03 -10.87 14.03
CA PHE A 492 15.71 -10.83 15.46
C PHE A 492 16.55 -9.83 16.28
N PRO A 493 17.90 -9.85 16.20
CA PRO A 493 18.70 -8.87 16.92
C PRO A 493 18.49 -7.44 16.40
N ALA A 494 18.34 -7.25 15.09
CA ALA A 494 18.07 -5.92 14.54
C ALA A 494 16.72 -5.37 15.02
N TRP A 495 15.68 -6.20 15.05
CA TRP A 495 14.38 -5.84 15.57
C TRP A 495 14.44 -5.47 17.07
N LEU A 496 15.10 -6.29 17.90
CA LEU A 496 15.29 -6.03 19.34
C LEU A 496 16.00 -4.69 19.58
N ILE A 497 17.06 -4.42 18.82
CA ILE A 497 17.81 -3.17 18.95
C ILE A 497 16.97 -1.98 18.47
N GLY A 498 16.29 -2.15 17.34
CA GLY A 498 15.41 -1.15 16.74
C GLY A 498 14.23 -0.77 17.62
N ARG A 499 13.73 -1.66 18.47
CA ARG A 499 12.62 -1.37 19.39
C ARG A 499 13.06 -0.78 20.73
N ARG A 500 14.25 -1.14 21.24
CA ARG A 500 14.73 -0.74 22.58
C ARG A 500 15.56 0.54 22.57
N TRP A 501 16.42 0.71 21.58
CA TRP A 501 17.39 1.82 21.53
C TRP A 501 17.27 2.65 20.26
N CYS A 502 17.19 1.99 19.11
CA CYS A 502 17.21 2.65 17.82
C CYS A 502 15.79 3.05 17.37
N GLY A 503 15.07 3.80 18.21
CA GLY A 503 13.70 4.27 17.97
C GLY A 503 13.58 5.39 16.92
N PRO A 504 12.34 5.79 16.55
CA PRO A 504 12.11 6.96 15.71
C PRO A 504 12.59 8.25 16.41
N GLY A 505 13.12 9.20 15.65
CA GLY A 505 13.75 10.41 16.21
C GLY A 505 15.14 10.14 16.78
N THR A 506 15.41 10.68 17.98
CA THR A 506 16.70 10.55 18.67
C THR A 506 16.85 9.18 19.34
N PRO A 507 17.76 8.31 18.86
CA PRO A 507 17.97 6.99 19.44
C PRO A 507 18.75 7.06 20.76
N ASP A 508 18.44 6.16 21.69
CA ASP A 508 19.24 5.96 22.91
C ASP A 508 20.51 5.15 22.57
N CYS A 509 21.54 5.84 22.14
CA CYS A 509 22.81 5.21 21.79
C CYS A 509 23.67 4.84 23.01
N GLY A 510 23.36 5.35 24.22
CA GLY A 510 24.25 5.28 25.38
C GLY A 510 24.45 3.86 25.90
N THR A 511 23.38 3.06 25.84
CA THR A 511 23.33 1.67 26.30
C THR A 511 23.11 0.66 25.16
N CYS A 512 23.12 1.14 23.91
CA CYS A 512 22.93 0.29 22.74
C CYS A 512 24.07 -0.74 22.59
N PRO A 513 23.79 -2.02 22.33
CA PRO A 513 24.81 -3.05 22.10
C PRO A 513 25.78 -2.72 20.95
N LEU A 514 25.33 -1.93 19.97
CA LEU A 514 26.15 -1.52 18.83
C LEU A 514 26.90 -0.20 19.08
N ARG A 515 26.83 0.41 20.27
CA ARG A 515 27.33 1.77 20.55
C ARG A 515 28.75 2.02 20.06
N ALA A 516 29.65 1.07 20.30
CA ALA A 516 31.08 1.20 20.05
C ALA A 516 31.43 1.18 18.55
N ILE A 517 30.60 0.54 17.73
CA ILE A 517 30.88 0.28 16.30
C ILE A 517 29.90 0.98 15.36
N CYS A 518 28.72 1.36 15.86
CA CYS A 518 27.69 2.01 15.05
C CYS A 518 28.13 3.45 14.71
N PRO A 519 28.13 3.83 13.41
CA PRO A 519 28.41 5.19 12.96
C PRO A 519 27.30 6.17 13.32
N LYS A 520 26.10 5.68 13.68
CA LYS A 520 24.94 6.48 14.12
C LYS A 520 24.52 7.47 13.03
N ASP A 521 24.43 6.99 11.79
CA ASP A 521 24.12 7.84 10.63
C ASP A 521 22.63 8.20 10.55
N ILE A 522 22.18 8.99 11.53
CA ILE A 522 20.77 9.34 11.72
C ILE A 522 20.29 10.28 10.63
N ALA A 523 21.15 11.20 10.17
CA ALA A 523 20.81 12.18 9.15
C ALA A 523 20.64 11.50 7.78
N GLN A 524 21.57 10.63 7.37
CA GLN A 524 21.45 9.88 6.12
C GLN A 524 20.22 8.98 6.15
N ALA A 525 20.00 8.23 7.24
CA ALA A 525 18.86 7.33 7.37
C ALA A 525 17.48 8.01 7.39
N ALA A 526 17.44 9.34 7.57
CA ALA A 526 16.23 10.16 7.47
C ALA A 526 16.06 10.79 6.08
N ALA A 527 17.13 10.87 5.28
CA ALA A 527 17.13 11.42 3.93
C ALA A 527 16.77 10.39 2.85
N VAL A 528 16.99 9.11 3.14
CA VAL A 528 16.50 7.95 2.37
C VAL A 528 15.31 7.32 3.07
#